data_AF-A0A0C3AIF1-F1
#
_entry.id   AF-A0A0C3AIF1-F1
#
_cell.length_a   1.000
_cell.length_b   1.000
_cell.length_c   1.000
_cell.angle_alpha   90.00
_cell.angle_beta   90.00
_cell.angle_gamma   90.00
#
_symmetry.space_group_name_H-M   'P 1'
#
loop_
_entity.id
_entity.type
_entity.pdbx_description
1 polymer ?
#
loop_
_entity_poly.entity_id
_entity_poly.type
_entity_poly.pdbx_seq_one_letter_code
_entity_poly.pdbx_strand_id
1 'polypeptide(L)'
;LDNGGPGTYSQLLILREQMSRLASDLQVAEDEVYPADYFDLMGGVGFGGLVAIMLGLLRMNVNEAIDGLLDVTSCVFPDDSSDVIDREANTNNLRGAIEGILQTKIVSLCALAWLTLTSALYAANSAHINHPQVFRTYSSRGSSLNPTILDAVCATISIPSHFLPVKIGLPRRQQAFFGSVTGANNPTRLLLDEASTMYGKDRRVAQIISLGCGL
;
A
#
# COMPACT_ATOMS: atom_id res chain seq x y z
N LEU A 1 -3.84 -5.68 -4.45
CA LEU A 1 -4.74 -5.30 -3.36
C LEU A 1 -5.54 -4.10 -3.81
N ASP A 2 -6.86 -4.24 -3.85
CA ASP A 2 -7.73 -3.23 -4.44
C ASP A 2 -7.99 -2.07 -3.47
N ASN A 3 -8.42 -0.94 -4.03
CA ASN A 3 -8.87 0.21 -3.25
C ASN A 3 -10.23 -0.10 -2.62
N GLY A 4 -10.30 -0.20 -1.29
CA GLY A 4 -11.52 -0.55 -0.58
C GLY A 4 -11.83 0.22 0.69
N GLY A 5 -11.10 1.30 0.96
CA GLY A 5 -11.22 1.99 2.25
C GLY A 5 -10.96 1.02 3.43
N PRO A 6 -11.68 1.17 4.56
CA PRO A 6 -11.66 0.23 5.67
C PRO A 6 -12.03 -1.21 5.29
N GLY A 7 -12.80 -1.40 4.21
CA GLY A 7 -13.17 -2.72 3.67
C GLY A 7 -11.99 -3.57 3.19
N THR A 8 -10.78 -3.00 3.13
CA THR A 8 -9.51 -3.72 2.90
C THR A 8 -9.28 -4.82 3.95
N TYR A 9 -9.91 -4.73 5.13
CA TYR A 9 -9.90 -5.79 6.13
C TYR A 9 -10.32 -7.16 5.57
N SER A 10 -11.35 -7.19 4.71
CA SER A 10 -11.80 -8.42 4.05
C SER A 10 -10.71 -9.07 3.18
N GLN A 11 -9.90 -8.26 2.48
CA GLN A 11 -8.77 -8.75 1.70
C GLN A 11 -7.72 -9.42 2.59
N LEU A 12 -7.42 -8.82 3.75
CA LEU A 12 -6.50 -9.39 4.73
C LEU A 12 -7.02 -10.69 5.33
N LEU A 13 -8.32 -10.81 5.60
CA LEU A 13 -8.92 -12.07 6.08
C LEU A 13 -8.78 -13.20 5.05
N ILE A 14 -9.00 -12.90 3.76
CA ILE A 14 -8.79 -13.87 2.68
C ILE A 14 -7.32 -14.27 2.60
N LEU A 15 -6.41 -13.29 2.67
CA LEU A 15 -4.97 -13.57 2.65
C LEU A 15 -4.52 -14.38 3.88
N ARG A 16 -5.08 -14.10 5.06
CA ARG A 16 -4.80 -14.82 6.30
C ARG A 16 -5.12 -16.29 6.15
N GLU A 17 -6.31 -16.62 5.65
CA GLU A 17 -6.71 -18.01 5.40
C GLU A 17 -5.73 -18.74 4.47
N GLN A 18 -5.24 -18.08 3.41
CA GLN A 18 -4.25 -18.68 2.51
C GLN A 18 -2.91 -18.92 3.21
N MET A 19 -2.45 -17.94 3.99
CA MET A 19 -1.18 -18.04 4.73
C MET A 19 -1.25 -19.04 5.88
N SER A 20 -2.40 -19.18 6.55
CA SER A 20 -2.66 -20.20 7.57
C SER A 20 -2.53 -21.61 7.01
N ARG A 21 -3.08 -21.86 5.81
CA ARG A 21 -2.92 -23.16 5.13
C ARG A 21 -1.46 -23.43 4.79
N LEU A 22 -0.76 -22.42 4.27
CA LEU A 22 0.67 -22.52 3.98
C LEU A 22 1.49 -22.81 5.24
N ALA A 23 1.20 -22.14 6.36
CA ALA A 23 1.84 -22.41 7.65
C ALA A 23 1.62 -23.87 8.10
N SER A 24 0.39 -24.37 7.96
CA SER A 24 0.05 -25.76 8.28
C SER A 24 0.80 -26.76 7.39
N ASP A 25 0.89 -26.50 6.08
CA ASP A 25 1.62 -27.36 5.14
C ASP A 25 3.13 -27.38 5.45
N LEU A 26 3.67 -26.26 5.90
CA LEU A 26 5.07 -26.10 6.30
C LEU A 26 5.37 -26.56 7.74
N GLN A 27 4.35 -26.86 8.54
CA GLN A 27 4.46 -27.21 9.95
C GLN A 27 5.14 -26.13 10.81
N VAL A 28 4.85 -24.86 10.51
CA VAL A 28 5.33 -23.69 11.27
C VAL A 28 4.15 -22.92 11.87
N ALA A 29 4.44 -22.01 12.79
CA ALA A 29 3.40 -21.15 13.35
C ALA A 29 2.95 -20.09 12.32
N GLU A 30 1.68 -19.66 12.38
CA GLU A 30 1.12 -18.70 11.41
C GLU A 30 1.84 -17.35 11.42
N ASP A 31 2.34 -16.93 12.59
CA ASP A 31 3.09 -15.70 12.78
C ASP A 31 4.52 -15.75 12.24
N GLU A 32 5.02 -16.94 11.91
CA GLU A 32 6.32 -17.17 11.27
C GLU A 32 6.25 -17.19 9.74
N VAL A 33 5.06 -17.03 9.15
CA VAL A 33 4.87 -16.96 7.69
C VAL A 33 4.68 -15.51 7.24
N TYR A 34 5.64 -15.02 6.46
CA TYR A 34 5.62 -13.65 5.94
C TYR A 34 5.27 -13.66 4.44
N PRO A 35 4.23 -12.93 4.00
CA PRO A 35 3.90 -12.85 2.58
C PRO A 35 5.06 -12.37 1.70
N ALA A 36 5.98 -11.56 2.24
CA ALA A 36 7.20 -11.13 1.55
C ALA A 36 8.15 -12.28 1.15
N ASP A 37 8.02 -13.47 1.71
CA ASP A 37 8.85 -14.62 1.34
C ASP A 37 8.28 -15.41 0.14
N TYR A 38 7.02 -15.15 -0.23
CA TYR A 38 6.28 -15.95 -1.23
C TYR A 38 5.84 -15.17 -2.46
N PHE A 39 5.84 -13.84 -2.41
CA PHE A 39 5.48 -13.00 -3.57
C PHE A 39 6.67 -12.17 -4.01
N ASP A 40 7.02 -12.21 -5.30
CA ASP A 40 8.11 -11.39 -5.83
C ASP A 40 7.76 -9.88 -5.87
N LEU A 41 6.48 -9.56 -6.05
CA LEU A 41 5.98 -8.20 -6.26
C LEU A 41 4.60 -8.04 -5.63
N MET A 42 4.45 -7.00 -4.81
CA MET A 42 3.16 -6.58 -4.26
C MET A 42 2.75 -5.23 -4.80
N GLY A 43 1.44 -5.00 -4.91
CA GLY A 43 0.95 -3.68 -5.30
C GLY A 43 -0.47 -3.41 -4.83
N GLY A 44 -0.75 -2.14 -4.64
CA GLY A 44 -2.01 -1.71 -4.09
C GLY A 44 -2.37 -0.25 -4.36
N VAL A 45 -3.66 0.03 -4.17
CA VAL A 45 -4.24 1.38 -4.26
C VAL A 45 -5.03 1.63 -2.99
N GLY A 46 -5.07 2.87 -2.49
CA GLY A 46 -5.80 3.17 -1.26
C GLY A 46 -5.17 2.49 -0.05
N PHE A 47 -6.04 2.00 0.83
CA PHE A 47 -5.64 1.16 1.96
C PHE A 47 -5.00 -0.17 1.49
N GLY A 48 -5.34 -0.68 0.31
CA GLY A 48 -4.64 -1.81 -0.31
C GLY A 48 -3.17 -1.49 -0.60
N GLY A 49 -2.86 -0.22 -0.88
CA GLY A 49 -1.48 0.26 -1.01
C GLY A 49 -0.72 0.24 0.31
N LEU A 50 -1.35 0.73 1.39
CA LEU A 50 -0.79 0.62 2.75
C LEU A 50 -0.50 -0.84 3.12
N VAL A 51 -1.46 -1.75 2.88
CA VAL A 51 -1.26 -3.18 3.14
C VAL A 51 -0.12 -3.77 2.30
N ALA A 52 0.02 -3.38 1.03
CA ALA A 52 1.15 -3.81 0.20
C ALA A 52 2.51 -3.35 0.74
N ILE A 53 2.57 -2.20 1.42
CA ILE A 53 3.79 -1.72 2.10
C ILE A 53 4.02 -2.47 3.41
N MET A 54 2.98 -2.68 4.22
CA MET A 54 3.08 -3.42 5.47
C MET A 54 3.60 -4.85 5.24
N LEU A 55 2.96 -5.59 4.33
CA LEU A 55 3.32 -6.98 4.05
C LEU A 55 4.65 -7.11 3.31
N GLY A 56 4.93 -6.22 2.36
CA GLY A 56 6.11 -6.30 1.51
C GLY A 56 7.32 -5.58 2.11
N LEU A 57 7.29 -4.25 2.08
CA LEU A 57 8.43 -3.42 2.49
C LEU A 57 8.72 -3.54 3.99
N LEU A 58 7.68 -3.56 4.83
CA LEU A 58 7.84 -3.64 6.29
C LEU A 58 7.95 -5.08 6.82
N ARG A 59 7.85 -6.08 5.92
CA ARG A 59 7.86 -7.52 6.24
C ARG A 59 6.96 -7.88 7.43
N MET A 60 5.75 -7.34 7.48
CA MET A 60 4.76 -7.75 8.47
C MET A 60 4.12 -9.09 8.06
N ASN A 61 3.83 -9.94 9.05
CA ASN A 61 2.91 -11.06 8.82
C ASN A 61 1.46 -10.55 8.70
N VAL A 62 0.52 -11.43 8.35
CA VAL A 62 -0.85 -11.00 8.06
C VAL A 62 -1.57 -10.46 9.30
N ASN A 63 -1.30 -10.99 10.49
CA ASN A 63 -1.92 -10.53 11.74
C ASN A 63 -1.40 -9.13 12.12
N GLU A 64 -0.10 -8.89 12.02
CA GLU A 64 0.48 -7.56 12.22
C GLU A 64 -0.09 -6.52 11.25
N ALA A 65 -0.29 -6.90 9.98
CA ALA A 65 -0.90 -6.02 8.98
C ALA A 65 -2.39 -5.75 9.24
N ILE A 66 -3.11 -6.71 9.86
CA ILE A 66 -4.49 -6.51 10.32
C ILE A 66 -4.51 -5.47 11.43
N ASP A 67 -3.69 -5.63 12.46
CA ASP A 67 -3.64 -4.70 13.59
C ASP A 67 -3.25 -3.28 13.12
N GLY A 68 -2.22 -3.19 12.28
CA GLY A 68 -1.81 -1.91 11.69
C GLY A 68 -2.89 -1.25 10.83
N LEU A 69 -3.69 -2.03 10.09
CA LEU A 69 -4.83 -1.50 9.35
C LEU A 69 -5.90 -0.95 10.30
N LEU A 70 -6.27 -1.71 11.33
CA LEU A 70 -7.29 -1.34 12.30
C LEU A 70 -6.92 -0.07 13.07
N ASP A 71 -5.65 0.04 13.48
CA ASP A 71 -5.11 1.22 14.15
C ASP A 71 -5.24 2.47 13.26
N VAL A 72 -4.79 2.40 12.00
CA VAL A 72 -4.91 3.53 11.05
C VAL A 72 -6.37 3.88 10.82
N THR A 73 -7.24 2.90 10.62
CA THR A 73 -8.67 3.18 10.40
C THR A 73 -9.31 3.83 11.61
N SER A 74 -8.97 3.42 12.84
CA SER A 74 -9.52 3.98 14.07
C SER A 74 -9.03 5.41 14.32
N CYS A 75 -7.78 5.73 13.94
CA CYS A 75 -7.25 7.10 14.03
C CYS A 75 -7.93 8.05 13.02
N VAL A 76 -8.28 7.56 11.84
CA VAL A 76 -8.79 8.39 10.74
C VAL A 76 -10.32 8.46 10.74
N PHE A 77 -11.00 7.39 11.15
CA PHE A 77 -12.45 7.26 11.16
C PHE A 77 -12.92 6.77 12.54
N PRO A 78 -12.84 7.60 13.60
CA PRO A 78 -13.29 7.20 14.93
C PRO A 78 -14.81 7.03 14.98
N ASP A 79 -15.29 6.08 15.79
CA ASP A 79 -16.71 5.73 15.93
C ASP A 79 -17.58 6.92 16.38
N ASP A 80 -17.01 7.85 17.17
CA ASP A 80 -17.68 9.05 17.68
C ASP A 80 -17.55 10.28 16.75
N SER A 81 -17.12 10.09 15.49
CA SER A 81 -16.94 11.21 14.56
C SER A 81 -18.27 11.89 14.22
N SER A 82 -18.26 13.23 14.22
CA SER A 82 -19.40 14.01 13.72
C SER A 82 -19.57 13.78 12.21
N ASP A 83 -20.79 13.88 11.69
CA ASP A 83 -21.08 13.79 10.24
C ASP A 83 -20.31 14.83 9.38
N VAL A 84 -19.70 15.83 10.01
CA VAL A 84 -18.86 16.83 9.34
C VAL A 84 -17.45 16.27 9.12
N ILE A 85 -17.08 16.08 7.86
CA ILE A 85 -15.75 15.63 7.46
C ILE A 85 -14.75 16.78 7.59
N ASP A 86 -13.83 16.68 8.57
CA ASP A 86 -12.66 17.54 8.67
C ASP A 86 -11.47 16.94 7.89
N ARG A 87 -11.26 17.46 6.67
CA ARG A 87 -10.20 16.99 5.78
C ARG A 87 -8.79 17.25 6.31
N GLU A 88 -8.60 18.31 7.10
CA GLU A 88 -7.30 18.65 7.66
C GLU A 88 -6.96 17.72 8.82
N ALA A 89 -7.89 17.54 9.77
CA ALA A 89 -7.74 16.60 10.86
C ALA A 89 -7.50 15.17 10.34
N ASN A 90 -8.29 14.70 9.36
CA ASN A 90 -8.10 13.38 8.75
C ASN A 90 -6.72 13.21 8.12
N THR A 91 -6.21 14.25 7.44
CA THR A 91 -4.88 14.21 6.81
C THR A 91 -3.78 14.11 7.87
N ASN A 92 -3.90 14.87 8.96
CA ASN A 92 -2.94 14.86 10.06
C ASN A 92 -2.96 13.52 10.80
N ASN A 93 -4.15 12.98 11.08
CA ASN A 93 -4.31 11.68 11.74
C ASN A 93 -3.75 10.54 10.88
N LEU A 94 -4.04 10.56 9.57
CA LEU A 94 -3.51 9.57 8.64
C LEU A 94 -1.98 9.59 8.61
N ARG A 95 -1.38 10.79 8.49
CA ARG A 95 0.09 10.94 8.51
C ARG A 95 0.69 10.43 9.82
N GLY A 96 0.12 10.82 10.97
CA GLY A 96 0.59 10.39 12.28
C GLY A 96 0.52 8.88 12.48
N ALA A 97 -0.59 8.25 12.08
CA ALA A 97 -0.75 6.80 12.20
C ALA A 97 0.26 6.02 11.33
N ILE A 98 0.47 6.45 10.09
CA ILE A 98 1.46 5.84 9.20
C ILE A 98 2.88 6.08 9.73
N GLU A 99 3.20 7.29 10.20
CA GLU A 99 4.49 7.58 10.85
C GLU A 99 4.75 6.64 12.03
N GLY A 100 3.75 6.37 12.86
CA GLY A 100 3.84 5.41 13.97
C GLY A 100 4.19 3.99 13.52
N ILE A 101 3.51 3.48 12.48
CA ILE A 101 3.81 2.17 11.88
C ILE A 101 5.25 2.13 11.34
N LEU A 102 5.65 3.17 10.61
CA LEU A 102 6.98 3.26 10.01
C LEU A 102 8.08 3.35 11.07
N GLN A 103 7.90 4.11 12.14
CA GLN A 103 8.89 4.23 13.21
C GLN A 103 9.14 2.90 13.93
N THR A 104 8.07 2.15 14.20
CA THR A 104 8.17 0.84 14.87
C THR A 104 8.96 -0.18 14.04
N LYS A 105 8.85 -0.14 12.70
CA LYS A 105 9.43 -1.19 11.82
C LYS A 105 10.68 -0.77 11.05
N ILE A 106 10.84 0.49 10.65
CA ILE A 106 12.03 0.95 9.89
C ILE A 106 13.30 0.86 10.74
N VAL A 107 13.20 1.10 12.06
CA VAL A 107 14.33 0.90 12.98
C VAL A 107 14.79 -0.56 12.99
N SER A 108 13.89 -1.51 12.76
CA SER A 108 14.20 -2.95 12.64
C SER A 108 14.76 -3.32 11.24
N LEU A 109 14.29 -2.67 10.17
CA LEU A 109 14.68 -2.97 8.78
C LEU A 109 16.07 -2.45 8.37
N CYS A 110 16.59 -1.40 8.99
CA CYS A 110 17.94 -0.89 8.71
C CYS A 110 19.06 -1.92 8.95
N ALA A 111 18.79 -3.04 9.65
CA ALA A 111 19.70 -4.16 9.80
C ALA A 111 19.64 -5.19 8.64
N LEU A 112 18.62 -5.15 7.78
CA LEU A 112 18.29 -6.15 6.75
C LEU A 112 18.25 -5.52 5.35
N ALA A 113 19.32 -4.83 4.95
CA ALA A 113 19.42 -4.05 3.70
C ALA A 113 19.33 -4.86 2.38
N TRP A 114 19.05 -6.17 2.42
CA TRP A 114 19.16 -7.09 1.28
C TRP A 114 17.85 -7.84 0.97
N LEU A 115 16.78 -7.63 1.74
CA LEU A 115 15.57 -8.46 1.71
C LEU A 115 14.25 -7.67 1.61
N THR A 116 14.29 -6.38 1.27
CA THR A 116 13.05 -5.60 1.16
C THR A 116 12.31 -5.97 -0.12
N LEU A 117 11.10 -6.53 0.05
CA LEU A 117 10.23 -6.86 -1.07
C LEU A 117 9.94 -5.62 -1.92
N THR A 118 9.78 -5.85 -3.21
CA THR A 118 9.38 -4.80 -4.13
C THR A 118 7.87 -4.54 -4.05
N SER A 119 7.50 -3.28 -3.84
CA SER A 119 6.11 -2.82 -3.78
C SER A 119 5.87 -1.66 -4.76
N ALA A 120 4.68 -1.65 -5.35
CA ALA A 120 4.19 -0.58 -6.24
C ALA A 120 2.85 -0.01 -5.73
N LEU A 121 2.81 1.30 -5.55
CA LEU A 121 1.63 2.06 -5.12
C LEU A 121 1.14 2.92 -6.27
N TYR A 122 -0.17 3.13 -6.38
CA TYR A 122 -0.73 3.97 -7.43
C TYR A 122 -1.52 5.14 -6.85
N ALA A 123 -1.29 6.32 -7.41
CA ALA A 123 -2.00 7.56 -7.10
C ALA A 123 -2.27 8.33 -8.40
N ALA A 124 -3.21 9.26 -8.38
CA ALA A 124 -3.52 10.14 -9.49
C ALA A 124 -2.91 11.52 -9.23
N ASN A 125 -2.32 12.11 -10.26
CA ASN A 125 -1.98 13.51 -10.23
C ASN A 125 -3.25 14.34 -10.37
N SER A 126 -3.45 15.32 -9.50
CA SER A 126 -4.59 16.24 -9.54
C SER A 126 -4.77 16.99 -10.87
N ALA A 127 -3.69 17.23 -11.62
CA ALA A 127 -3.75 17.82 -12.96
C ALA A 127 -4.03 16.80 -14.07
N HIS A 128 -3.76 15.51 -13.83
CA HIS A 128 -3.82 14.44 -14.83
C HIS A 128 -4.41 13.15 -14.23
N ILE A 129 -5.71 13.18 -13.94
CA ILE A 129 -6.41 12.10 -13.23
C ILE A 129 -6.54 10.80 -14.04
N ASN A 130 -6.43 10.88 -15.36
CA ASN A 130 -6.56 9.75 -16.28
C ASN A 130 -5.28 8.91 -16.41
N HIS A 131 -4.18 9.32 -15.75
CA HIS A 131 -2.91 8.60 -15.80
C HIS A 131 -2.46 8.22 -14.38
N PRO A 132 -2.50 6.92 -14.02
CA PRO A 132 -1.95 6.43 -12.77
C PRO A 132 -0.47 6.80 -12.65
N GLN A 133 -0.11 7.56 -11.62
CA GLN A 133 1.26 7.71 -11.15
C GLN A 133 1.59 6.52 -10.25
N VAL A 134 2.67 5.82 -10.58
CA VAL A 134 3.20 4.75 -9.74
C VAL A 134 4.33 5.25 -8.86
N PHE A 135 4.29 4.88 -7.58
CA PHE A 135 5.37 5.05 -6.62
C PHE A 135 5.96 3.67 -6.30
N ARG A 136 7.29 3.55 -6.43
CA ARG A 136 8.02 2.28 -6.39
C ARG A 136 8.96 2.25 -5.20
N THR A 137 9.10 1.10 -4.55
CA THR A 137 10.16 0.86 -3.56
C THR A 137 11.47 0.38 -4.20
N TYR A 138 11.52 0.33 -5.53
CA TYR A 138 12.63 -0.18 -6.31
C TYR A 138 13.05 0.79 -7.42
N SER A 139 14.29 0.64 -7.89
CA SER A 139 14.85 1.48 -8.95
C SER A 139 14.16 1.18 -10.28
N SER A 140 13.72 2.24 -10.98
CA SER A 140 13.14 2.16 -12.32
C SER A 140 13.82 3.16 -13.26
N ARG A 141 13.73 2.92 -14.58
CA ARG A 141 14.27 3.85 -15.57
C ARG A 141 13.40 5.10 -15.65
N GLY A 142 14.03 6.28 -15.69
CA GLY A 142 13.34 7.57 -15.90
C GLY A 142 13.44 8.52 -14.71
N SER A 143 12.80 9.68 -14.83
CA SER A 143 12.71 10.65 -13.73
C SER A 143 11.65 10.19 -12.74
N SER A 144 12.03 10.01 -11.48
CA SER A 144 11.15 9.71 -10.38
C SER A 144 10.94 10.94 -9.49
N LEU A 145 9.74 11.07 -8.95
CA LEU A 145 9.41 12.09 -7.95
C LEU A 145 10.09 11.84 -6.60
N ASN A 146 10.56 10.61 -6.37
CA ASN A 146 11.20 10.13 -5.14
C ASN A 146 10.45 10.59 -3.86
N PRO A 147 9.16 10.24 -3.73
CA PRO A 147 8.44 10.52 -2.48
C PRO A 147 9.06 9.76 -1.32
N THR A 148 8.87 10.28 -0.11
CA THR A 148 9.02 9.46 1.10
C THR A 148 7.97 8.35 1.10
N ILE A 149 8.23 7.24 1.80
CA ILE A 149 7.22 6.16 1.95
C ILE A 149 5.93 6.72 2.53
N LEU A 150 6.04 7.59 3.55
CA LEU A 150 4.92 8.27 4.16
C LEU A 150 4.09 9.05 3.13
N ASP A 151 4.72 9.89 2.32
CA ASP A 151 4.00 10.70 1.33
C ASP A 151 3.37 9.82 0.25
N ALA A 152 4.05 8.75 -0.19
CA ALA A 152 3.52 7.82 -1.18
C ALA A 152 2.27 7.07 -0.65
N VAL A 153 2.32 6.60 0.59
CA VAL A 153 1.18 5.91 1.24
C VAL A 153 0.03 6.89 1.48
N CYS A 154 0.30 8.09 1.99
CA CYS A 154 -0.75 9.11 2.15
C CYS A 154 -1.36 9.46 0.79
N ALA A 155 -0.55 9.65 -0.25
CA ALA A 155 -1.02 10.00 -1.58
C ALA A 155 -1.93 8.92 -2.18
N THR A 156 -1.65 7.63 -1.96
CA THR A 156 -2.51 6.55 -2.46
C THR A 156 -3.79 6.37 -1.65
N ILE A 157 -3.84 6.76 -0.37
CA ILE A 157 -5.06 6.68 0.46
C ILE A 157 -5.96 7.90 0.28
N SER A 158 -5.38 9.10 0.18
CA SER A 158 -6.13 10.36 0.23
C SER A 158 -7.15 10.46 -0.91
N ILE A 159 -8.44 10.42 -0.60
CA ILE A 159 -9.51 10.74 -1.55
C ILE A 159 -10.00 12.20 -1.34
N PRO A 160 -10.34 12.95 -2.42
CA PRO A 160 -10.66 14.37 -2.32
C PRO A 160 -11.80 14.72 -1.35
N SER A 161 -12.75 13.82 -1.14
CA SER A 161 -13.86 13.99 -0.21
C SER A 161 -13.46 13.95 1.26
N HIS A 162 -12.37 13.25 1.61
CA HIS A 162 -12.01 12.98 3.01
C HIS A 162 -10.67 13.56 3.45
N PHE A 163 -9.79 13.90 2.51
CA PHE A 163 -8.41 14.30 2.81
C PHE A 163 -7.95 15.47 1.95
N LEU A 164 -6.92 16.19 2.41
CA LEU A 164 -6.18 17.14 1.59
C LEU A 164 -5.27 16.38 0.61
N PRO A 165 -5.00 16.94 -0.59
CA PRO A 165 -4.08 16.33 -1.53
C PRO A 165 -2.64 16.34 -1.00
N VAL A 166 -1.88 15.29 -1.28
CA VAL A 166 -0.49 15.18 -0.84
C VAL A 166 0.44 15.81 -1.88
N LYS A 167 1.28 16.75 -1.45
CA LYS A 167 2.22 17.46 -2.32
C LYS A 167 3.56 16.74 -2.35
N ILE A 168 3.95 16.23 -3.52
CA ILE A 168 5.18 15.48 -3.73
C ILE A 168 6.05 16.18 -4.77
N GLY A 169 7.36 16.23 -4.52
CA GLY A 169 8.37 16.76 -5.42
C GLY A 169 9.14 17.96 -4.85
N LEU A 170 10.03 18.51 -5.67
CA LEU A 170 10.87 19.65 -5.27
C LEU A 170 10.01 20.89 -4.92
N PRO A 171 10.42 21.76 -3.98
CA PRO A 171 9.58 22.85 -3.47
C PRO A 171 8.94 23.76 -4.53
N ARG A 172 9.61 24.00 -5.67
CA ARG A 172 9.11 24.85 -6.77
C ARG A 172 8.39 24.08 -7.89
N ARG A 173 8.32 22.75 -7.79
CA ARG A 173 7.75 21.83 -8.80
C ARG A 173 6.89 20.74 -8.13
N GLN A 174 6.31 21.06 -6.97
CA GLN A 174 5.44 20.13 -6.26
C GLN A 174 4.20 19.82 -7.10
N GLN A 175 3.83 18.55 -7.09
CA GLN A 175 2.63 18.03 -7.73
C GLN A 175 1.73 17.48 -6.64
N ALA A 176 0.42 17.71 -6.78
CA ALA A 176 -0.57 17.26 -5.81
C ALA A 176 -1.19 15.93 -6.26
N PHE A 177 -1.25 14.97 -5.34
CA PHE A 177 -1.71 13.59 -5.58
C PHE A 177 -2.86 13.17 -4.66
N PHE A 178 -3.67 12.24 -5.16
CA PHE A 178 -4.72 11.55 -4.41
C PHE A 178 -4.91 10.10 -4.88
N GLY A 179 -5.52 9.27 -4.05
CA GLY A 179 -5.70 7.83 -4.22
C GLY A 179 -6.79 7.41 -5.20
N SER A 180 -7.69 8.34 -5.54
CA SER A 180 -8.74 8.08 -6.52
C SER A 180 -8.14 8.09 -7.93
N VAL A 181 -7.70 6.91 -8.37
CA VAL A 181 -7.15 6.73 -9.72
C VAL A 181 -8.23 6.19 -10.64
N THR A 182 -8.63 7.01 -11.61
CA THR A 182 -9.65 6.61 -12.58
C THR A 182 -9.19 5.36 -13.34
N GLY A 183 -10.00 4.30 -13.27
CA GLY A 183 -9.72 3.03 -13.96
C GLY A 183 -8.65 2.14 -13.31
N ALA A 184 -8.18 2.46 -12.10
CA ALA A 184 -7.12 1.69 -11.43
C ALA A 184 -7.45 1.32 -9.97
N ASN A 185 -8.73 1.22 -9.60
CA ASN A 185 -9.12 0.70 -8.27
C ASN A 185 -8.64 -0.73 -8.04
N ASN A 186 -8.54 -1.53 -9.10
CA ASN A 186 -7.84 -2.80 -9.11
C ASN A 186 -6.51 -2.63 -9.89
N PRO A 187 -5.34 -2.73 -9.24
CA PRO A 187 -4.06 -2.48 -9.87
C PRO A 187 -3.46 -3.69 -10.61
N THR A 188 -4.17 -4.83 -10.74
CA THR A 188 -3.57 -6.07 -11.27
C THR A 188 -2.93 -5.88 -12.65
N ARG A 189 -3.61 -5.19 -13.57
CA ARG A 189 -3.05 -4.94 -14.90
C ARG A 189 -1.79 -4.08 -14.84
N LEU A 190 -1.82 -3.00 -14.05
CA LEU A 190 -0.67 -2.12 -13.86
C LEU A 190 0.50 -2.89 -13.23
N LEU A 191 0.21 -3.76 -12.25
CA LEU A 191 1.22 -4.55 -11.57
C LEU A 191 1.86 -5.62 -12.49
N LEU A 192 1.11 -6.16 -13.45
CA LEU A 192 1.66 -7.04 -14.49
C LEU A 192 2.58 -6.29 -15.46
N ASP A 193 2.25 -5.03 -15.80
CA ASP A 193 3.12 -4.17 -16.60
C ASP A 193 4.43 -3.84 -15.83
N GLU A 194 4.33 -3.61 -14.52
CA GLU A 194 5.49 -3.45 -13.63
C GLU A 194 6.34 -4.72 -13.55
N ALA A 195 5.72 -5.89 -13.37
CA ALA A 195 6.42 -7.18 -13.37
C ALA A 195 7.16 -7.41 -14.70
N SER A 196 6.52 -7.10 -15.83
CA SER A 196 7.14 -7.20 -17.16
C SER A 196 8.33 -6.26 -17.32
N THR A 197 8.26 -5.07 -16.70
CA THR A 197 9.34 -4.08 -16.71
C THR A 197 10.52 -4.52 -15.84
N MET A 198 10.25 -5.14 -14.69
CA MET A 198 11.24 -5.61 -13.74
C MET A 198 11.94 -6.90 -14.17
N TYR A 199 11.16 -7.92 -14.51
CA TYR A 199 11.64 -9.29 -14.71
C TYR A 199 11.82 -9.66 -16.19
N GLY A 200 11.46 -8.74 -17.09
CA GLY A 200 11.50 -8.94 -18.55
C GLY A 200 10.21 -9.56 -19.09
N LYS A 201 9.91 -9.28 -20.36
CA LYS A 201 8.67 -9.70 -21.04
C LYS A 201 8.59 -11.21 -21.29
N ASP A 202 9.73 -11.88 -21.33
CA ASP A 202 9.80 -13.32 -21.62
C ASP A 202 9.58 -14.18 -20.36
N ARG A 203 9.56 -13.57 -19.18
CA ARG A 203 9.36 -14.27 -17.91
C ARG A 203 7.87 -14.52 -17.67
N ARG A 204 7.50 -15.79 -17.48
CA ARG A 204 6.11 -16.19 -17.21
C ARG A 204 5.75 -15.96 -15.75
N VAL A 205 4.60 -15.35 -15.52
CA VAL A 205 4.00 -15.21 -14.17
C VAL A 205 3.45 -16.56 -13.76
N ALA A 206 3.94 -17.09 -12.63
CA ALA A 206 3.49 -18.38 -12.11
C ALA A 206 2.13 -18.28 -11.41
N GLN A 207 1.88 -17.19 -10.68
CA GLN A 207 0.67 -17.00 -9.89
C GLN A 207 0.31 -15.51 -9.80
N ILE A 208 -0.99 -15.23 -9.78
CA ILE A 208 -1.54 -13.90 -9.50
C ILE A 208 -2.58 -14.06 -8.39
N ILE A 209 -2.48 -13.25 -7.35
CA ILE A 209 -3.54 -13.11 -6.34
C ILE A 209 -4.05 -11.67 -6.40
N SER A 210 -5.29 -11.52 -6.84
CA SER A 210 -6.02 -10.26 -6.85
C SER A 210 -7.12 -10.31 -5.80
N LEU A 211 -7.03 -9.46 -4.78
CA LEU A 211 -7.99 -9.40 -3.68
C LEU A 211 -8.78 -8.10 -3.78
N GLY A 212 -10.10 -8.24 -3.89
CA GLY A 212 -11.06 -7.13 -3.91
C GLY A 212 -11.74 -6.94 -2.56
N CYS A 213 -12.29 -5.75 -2.32
CA CYS A 213 -12.99 -5.37 -1.09
C CYS A 213 -14.53 -5.51 -1.16
N GLY A 214 -15.06 -6.18 -2.19
CA GLY A 214 -16.50 -6.18 -2.49
C GLY A 214 -16.93 -5.01 -3.38
N LEU A 215 -18.22 -4.97 -3.72
CA LEU A 215 -18.86 -3.92 -4.52
C LEU A 215 -19.42 -2.81 -3.62
#